data_AF-A0A1J0VWK5-F1
#
_entry.id   AF-A0A1J0VWK5-F1
#
_cell.length_a   1.000
_cell.length_b   1.000
_cell.length_c   1.000
_cell.angle_alpha   90.00
_cell.angle_beta   90.00
_cell.angle_gamma   90.00
#
_symmetry.space_group_name_H-M   'P 1'
#
loop_
_entity.id
_entity.type
_entity.pdbx_description
1 polymer ?
#
loop_
_entity_poly.entity_id
_entity_poly.type
_entity_poly.pdbx_seq_one_letter_code
_entity_poly.pdbx_strand_id
1 'polypeptide(L)'
;MPPVVTFTPGNQSATYKKHGTWTGDVVYASDSGFSNRMFWTLVLDPSVQAIITNNTMSCVASADGIPGYHDRHPAVPADYKWHSTIKDLALDTPYTWRAHCAFGTAEGPGEVKFAVSFVMRP
;
A
#
# COMPACT_ATOMS: atom_id res chain seq x y z
N MET A 1 -3.90 12.11 -10.69
CA MET A 1 -4.89 11.15 -10.14
C MET A 1 -4.17 9.84 -9.86
N PRO A 2 -4.45 9.13 -8.76
CA PRO A 2 -3.89 7.79 -8.53
C PRO A 2 -4.35 6.82 -9.63
N PRO A 3 -3.56 5.77 -9.94
CA PRO A 3 -4.04 4.66 -10.77
C PRO A 3 -5.29 4.02 -10.13
N VAL A 4 -6.21 3.56 -10.97
CA VAL A 4 -7.43 2.85 -10.54
C VAL A 4 -7.30 1.38 -10.91
N VAL A 5 -7.39 0.50 -9.92
CA VAL A 5 -7.39 -0.95 -10.08
C VAL A 5 -8.80 -1.48 -9.89
N THR A 6 -9.27 -2.28 -10.83
CA THR A 6 -10.52 -3.03 -10.68
C THR A 6 -10.18 -4.49 -10.47
N PHE A 7 -10.47 -5.00 -9.28
CA PHE A 7 -10.36 -6.42 -8.99
C PHE A 7 -11.66 -7.14 -9.34
N THR A 8 -11.56 -8.39 -9.80
CA THR A 8 -12.68 -9.30 -10.05
C THR A 8 -12.31 -10.69 -9.52
N PRO A 9 -13.24 -11.65 -9.40
CA PRO A 9 -12.87 -13.01 -8.99
C PRO A 9 -11.84 -13.68 -9.92
N GLY A 10 -11.84 -13.32 -11.21
CA GLY A 10 -10.84 -13.79 -12.19
C GLY A 10 -9.54 -12.97 -12.24
N ASN A 11 -9.48 -11.82 -11.55
CA ASN A 11 -8.29 -10.97 -11.49
C ASN A 11 -8.17 -10.34 -10.10
N GLN A 12 -7.44 -11.02 -9.22
CA GLN A 12 -7.36 -10.70 -7.80
C GLN A 12 -6.04 -10.02 -7.39
N SER A 13 -5.09 -9.86 -8.32
CA SER A 13 -3.78 -9.28 -8.03
C SER A 13 -3.47 -8.13 -8.97
N ALA A 14 -2.84 -7.07 -8.44
CA ALA A 14 -2.41 -5.93 -9.22
C ALA A 14 -1.08 -5.40 -8.70
N THR A 15 -0.27 -4.86 -9.61
CA THR A 15 0.99 -4.21 -9.29
C THR A 15 1.02 -2.79 -9.84
N TYR A 16 1.57 -1.86 -9.05
CA TYR A 16 1.83 -0.49 -9.47
C TYR A 16 3.28 -0.11 -9.13
N LYS A 17 3.97 0.54 -10.06
CA LYS A 17 5.38 0.93 -9.91
C LYS A 17 5.55 2.44 -10.01
N LYS A 18 6.11 3.05 -8.96
CA LYS A 18 6.51 4.47 -8.92
C LYS A 18 7.42 4.73 -7.71
N HIS A 19 8.74 4.84 -7.90
CA HIS A 19 9.70 4.98 -6.79
C HIS A 19 9.67 3.81 -5.79
N GLY A 20 9.08 2.70 -6.22
CA GLY A 20 8.77 1.51 -5.46
C GLY A 20 7.73 0.67 -6.17
N THR A 21 7.57 -0.56 -5.73
CA THR A 21 6.56 -1.50 -6.22
C THR A 21 5.53 -1.73 -5.14
N TRP A 22 4.30 -1.31 -5.42
CA TRP A 22 3.11 -1.69 -4.66
C TRP A 22 2.47 -2.93 -5.31
N THR A 23 2.04 -3.89 -4.49
CA THR A 23 1.22 -5.02 -4.92
C THR A 23 0.00 -5.08 -4.01
N GLY A 24 -1.18 -5.29 -4.61
CA GLY A 24 -2.42 -5.55 -3.91
C GLY A 24 -3.00 -6.88 -4.35
N ASP A 25 -3.31 -7.74 -3.38
CA ASP A 25 -3.93 -9.05 -3.58
C ASP A 25 -5.25 -9.08 -2.79
N VAL A 26 -6.37 -9.15 -3.50
CA VAL A 26 -7.69 -9.23 -2.86
C VAL A 26 -8.13 -10.67 -2.67
N VAL A 27 -8.87 -10.90 -1.59
CA VAL A 27 -9.57 -12.16 -1.36
C VAL A 27 -11.05 -11.83 -1.22
N TYR A 28 -11.86 -12.44 -2.06
CA TYR A 28 -13.31 -12.37 -1.96
C TYR A 28 -13.79 -13.26 -0.82
N ALA A 29 -14.78 -12.79 -0.08
CA ALA A 29 -15.47 -13.58 0.91
C ALA A 29 -16.00 -14.86 0.25
N SER A 30 -15.67 -16.00 0.85
CA SER A 30 -16.30 -17.28 0.54
C SER A 30 -17.22 -17.66 1.68
N ASP A 31 -18.04 -18.69 1.50
CA ASP A 31 -18.95 -19.24 2.51
C ASP A 31 -18.25 -19.66 3.84
N SER A 32 -16.91 -19.61 3.89
CA SER A 32 -16.06 -19.91 5.04
C SER A 32 -15.99 -18.83 6.15
N GLY A 33 -16.78 -17.74 6.05
CA GLY A 33 -16.95 -16.77 7.13
C GLY A 33 -15.91 -15.64 7.20
N PHE A 34 -15.08 -15.48 6.16
CA PHE A 34 -14.13 -14.38 6.04
C PHE A 34 -14.70 -13.23 5.20
N SER A 35 -14.57 -11.99 5.67
CA SER A 35 -14.91 -10.80 4.87
C SER A 35 -13.90 -10.54 3.74
N ASN A 36 -14.38 -9.87 2.68
CA ASN A 36 -13.54 -9.36 1.59
C ASN A 36 -12.38 -8.53 2.17
N ARG A 37 -11.17 -8.74 1.64
CA ARG A 37 -9.96 -8.09 2.16
C ARG A 37 -8.93 -7.86 1.06
N MET A 38 -8.03 -6.92 1.29
CA MET A 38 -6.86 -6.66 0.45
C MET A 38 -5.60 -6.82 1.29
N PHE A 39 -4.76 -7.79 0.93
CA PHE A 39 -3.36 -7.80 1.33
C PHE A 39 -2.61 -6.86 0.42
N TRP A 40 -1.67 -6.10 0.98
CA TRP A 40 -0.81 -5.26 0.16
C TRP A 40 0.63 -5.35 0.62
N THR A 41 1.53 -5.11 -0.33
CA THR A 41 2.96 -4.98 -0.07
C THR A 41 3.50 -3.74 -0.77
N LEU A 42 4.50 -3.09 -0.19
CA LEU A 42 5.24 -1.97 -0.74
C LEU A 42 6.74 -2.21 -0.53
N VAL A 43 7.52 -2.13 -1.61
CA VAL A 43 8.99 -2.17 -1.60
C VAL A 43 9.49 -0.95 -2.33
N LEU A 44 10.37 -0.15 -1.73
CA LEU A 44 10.96 1.02 -2.42
C LEU A 44 11.93 0.57 -3.53
N ASP A 45 12.06 1.37 -4.58
CA ASP A 45 13.01 1.07 -5.65
C ASP A 45 14.45 1.20 -5.12
N PRO A 46 15.41 0.38 -5.58
CA PRO A 46 16.81 0.46 -5.13
C PRO A 46 17.44 1.85 -5.26
N SER A 47 17.03 2.64 -6.27
CA SER A 47 17.51 4.01 -6.46
C SER A 47 17.04 4.98 -5.37
N VAL A 48 15.86 4.73 -4.78
CA VAL A 48 15.34 5.48 -3.64
C VAL A 48 16.02 5.01 -2.36
N GLN A 49 16.22 3.69 -2.21
CA GLN A 49 16.93 3.13 -1.06
C GLN A 49 18.35 3.72 -0.94
N ALA A 50 19.04 3.89 -2.07
CA ALA A 50 20.41 4.38 -2.14
C ALA A 50 20.61 5.84 -1.64
N ILE A 51 19.56 6.67 -1.64
CA ILE A 51 19.66 8.07 -1.20
C ILE A 51 19.34 8.27 0.29
N ILE A 52 18.98 7.21 1.02
CA ILE A 52 18.58 7.28 2.44
C ILE A 52 19.82 7.19 3.34
N THR A 53 20.12 8.25 4.09
CA THR A 53 21.41 8.40 4.79
C THR A 53 21.56 7.61 6.11
N ASN A 54 20.46 7.15 6.71
CA ASN A 54 20.46 6.42 7.98
C ASN A 54 19.80 5.03 7.90
N ASN A 55 19.59 4.53 6.67
CA ASN A 55 18.85 3.30 6.39
C ASN A 55 17.55 3.16 7.21
N THR A 56 16.88 4.27 7.52
CA THR A 56 15.70 4.31 8.40
C THR A 56 14.71 5.32 7.85
N MET A 57 13.44 4.92 7.85
CA MET A 57 12.31 5.72 7.41
C MET A 57 11.19 5.70 8.45
N SER A 58 10.35 6.72 8.44
CA SER A 58 9.07 6.72 9.15
C SER A 58 7.93 6.61 8.13
N CYS A 59 7.21 5.50 8.13
CA CYS A 59 6.17 5.20 7.16
C CYS A 59 4.77 5.14 7.80
N VAL A 60 3.77 5.65 7.08
CA VAL A 60 2.34 5.58 7.45
C VAL A 60 1.51 5.22 6.22
N ALA A 61 0.68 4.20 6.35
CA ALA A 61 -0.30 3.80 5.34
C ALA A 61 -1.71 3.96 5.90
N SER A 62 -2.64 4.28 5.01
CA SER A 62 -4.05 4.45 5.32
C SER A 62 -4.90 4.07 4.11
N ALA A 63 -6.21 3.97 4.31
CA ALA A 63 -7.15 3.72 3.23
C ALA A 63 -8.36 4.65 3.36
N ASP A 64 -8.51 5.55 2.38
CA ASP A 64 -9.69 6.40 2.29
C ASP A 64 -10.91 5.49 2.06
N GLY A 65 -11.98 5.70 2.84
CA GLY A 65 -13.18 4.88 2.83
C GLY A 65 -13.19 3.73 3.84
N ILE A 66 -12.09 3.48 4.57
CA ILE A 66 -12.03 2.51 5.67
C ILE A 66 -11.68 3.24 6.97
N PRO A 67 -12.69 3.64 7.78
CA PRO A 67 -12.47 4.34 9.03
C PRO A 67 -11.52 3.57 9.97
N GLY A 68 -10.52 4.27 10.50
CA GLY A 68 -9.58 3.72 11.49
C GLY A 68 -8.49 2.81 10.94
N TYR A 69 -8.46 2.52 9.63
CA TYR A 69 -7.35 1.76 9.05
C TYR A 69 -6.10 2.65 8.91
N HIS A 70 -5.11 2.35 9.75
CA HIS A 70 -3.77 2.93 9.68
C HIS A 70 -2.74 1.84 9.97
N ASP A 71 -1.64 1.87 9.25
CA ASP A 71 -0.45 1.07 9.56
C ASP A 71 0.75 2.02 9.66
N ARG A 72 1.32 2.16 10.86
CA ARG A 72 2.35 3.16 11.14
C ARG A 72 3.58 2.48 11.70
N HIS A 73 4.72 2.72 11.05
CA HIS A 73 6.02 2.24 11.46
C HIS A 73 7.00 3.41 11.56
N PRO A 74 7.39 3.84 12.77
CA PRO A 74 8.23 5.03 12.95
C PRO A 74 9.70 4.82 12.60
N ALA A 75 10.16 3.56 12.50
CA ALA A 75 11.54 3.21 12.19
C ALA A 75 11.57 1.93 11.34
N VAL A 76 11.73 2.08 10.02
CA VAL A 76 11.70 0.99 9.05
C VAL A 76 12.97 1.03 8.20
N PRO A 77 13.67 -0.11 8.01
CA PRO A 77 14.78 -0.20 7.07
C PRO A 77 14.39 0.21 5.64
N ALA A 78 15.31 0.81 4.88
CA ALA A 78 15.03 1.27 3.52
C ALA A 78 14.62 0.13 2.56
N ASP A 79 15.17 -1.06 2.78
CA ASP A 79 14.94 -2.28 2.00
C ASP A 79 13.76 -3.14 2.51
N TYR A 80 13.06 -2.67 3.55
CA TYR A 80 11.97 -3.43 4.14
C TYR A 80 10.80 -3.60 3.16
N LYS A 81 10.37 -4.85 2.97
CA LYS A 81 9.10 -5.16 2.33
C LYS A 81 7.97 -4.91 3.33
N TRP A 82 7.38 -3.73 3.23
CA TRP A 82 6.26 -3.35 4.08
C TRP A 82 4.97 -3.97 3.60
N HIS A 83 4.16 -4.51 4.51
CA HIS A 83 2.92 -5.19 4.15
C HIS A 83 1.88 -5.12 5.26
N SER A 84 0.60 -5.16 4.89
CA SER A 84 -0.51 -5.22 5.84
C SER A 84 -1.78 -5.76 5.16
N THR A 85 -2.91 -5.70 5.86
CA THR A 85 -4.20 -6.16 5.36
C THR A 85 -5.29 -5.15 5.68
N ILE A 86 -6.07 -4.76 4.67
CA ILE A 86 -7.34 -4.06 4.82
C ILE A 86 -8.45 -5.10 4.83
N LYS A 87 -9.33 -5.08 5.83
CA LYS A 87 -10.43 -6.04 6.00
C LYS A 87 -11.77 -5.36 5.74
N ASP A 88 -12.83 -6.17 5.66
CA ASP A 88 -14.23 -5.72 5.63
C ASP A 88 -14.55 -4.79 4.44
N LEU A 89 -13.95 -5.08 3.29
CA LEU A 89 -14.16 -4.34 2.05
C LEU A 89 -15.56 -4.61 1.48
N ALA A 90 -16.28 -3.58 1.11
CA ALA A 90 -17.54 -3.73 0.37
C ALA A 90 -17.26 -3.90 -1.13
N LEU A 91 -18.06 -4.75 -1.79
CA LEU A 91 -18.09 -4.80 -3.24
C LEU A 91 -18.63 -3.47 -3.81
N ASP A 92 -18.22 -3.16 -5.03
CA ASP A 92 -18.62 -1.97 -5.80
C ASP A 92 -18.35 -0.63 -5.09
N THR A 93 -17.57 -0.65 -4.01
CA THR A 93 -17.18 0.53 -3.24
C THR A 93 -15.75 0.92 -3.58
N PRO A 94 -15.51 2.16 -4.05
CA PRO A 94 -14.17 2.63 -4.34
C PRO A 94 -13.43 3.03 -3.05
N TYR A 95 -12.19 2.58 -2.95
CA TYR A 95 -11.26 2.93 -1.87
C TYR A 95 -9.99 3.55 -2.45
N THR A 96 -9.22 4.26 -1.63
CA THR A 96 -7.87 4.69 -2.01
C THR A 96 -6.87 4.33 -0.93
N TRP A 97 -6.00 3.37 -1.22
CA TRP A 97 -4.84 3.10 -0.36
C TRP A 97 -3.80 4.18 -0.55
N ARG A 98 -3.22 4.66 0.54
CA ARG A 98 -2.17 5.67 0.57
C ARG A 98 -1.02 5.21 1.43
N ALA A 99 0.19 5.58 1.04
CA ALA A 99 1.36 5.47 1.89
C ALA A 99 2.24 6.72 1.77
N HIS A 100 2.88 7.06 2.87
CA HIS A 100 3.88 8.11 2.95
C HIS A 100 5.04 7.62 3.81
N CYS A 101 6.26 7.67 3.26
CA CYS A 101 7.50 7.40 3.99
C CYS A 101 8.38 8.64 3.95
N ALA A 102 8.78 9.12 5.13
CA ALA A 102 9.72 10.22 5.31
C ALA A 102 11.09 9.70 5.78
N PHE A 103 12.17 10.30 5.30
CA PHE A 103 13.55 9.90 5.59
C PHE A 103 14.53 11.07 5.42
N GLY A 104 15.79 10.87 5.82
CA GLY A 104 16.88 11.82 5.54
C GLY A 104 17.66 11.43 4.28
N THR A 105 18.13 12.42 3.54
CA THR A 105 19.10 12.30 2.44
C THR A 105 20.35 13.14 2.75
N ALA A 106 21.35 13.12 1.86
CA ALA A 106 22.55 13.96 2.01
C ALA A 106 22.23 15.46 1.83
N GLU A 107 21.16 15.77 1.10
CA GLU A 107 20.71 17.12 0.75
C GLU A 107 19.64 17.67 1.71
N GLY A 108 19.11 16.85 2.62
CA GLY A 108 18.09 17.24 3.58
C GLY A 108 16.97 16.20 3.75
N PRO A 109 15.78 16.60 4.20
CA PRO A 109 14.63 15.70 4.31
C PRO A 109 14.14 15.21 2.94
N GLY A 110 13.81 13.93 2.85
CA GLY A 110 13.19 13.30 1.69
C GLY A 110 11.86 12.63 2.04
N GLU A 111 11.00 12.47 1.04
CA GLU A 111 9.75 11.73 1.18
C GLU A 111 9.39 10.97 -0.10
N VAL A 112 8.67 9.85 0.05
CA VAL A 112 7.97 9.19 -1.05
C VAL A 112 6.51 8.97 -0.66
N LYS A 113 5.62 9.25 -1.62
CA LYS A 113 4.17 9.11 -1.47
C LYS A 113 3.62 8.17 -2.53
N PHE A 114 2.76 7.26 -2.09
CA PHE A 114 2.02 6.34 -2.94
C PHE A 114 0.53 6.53 -2.73
N ALA A 115 -0.23 6.36 -3.82
CA ALA A 115 -1.67 6.27 -3.76
C ALA A 115 -2.14 5.34 -4.87
N VAL A 116 -3.02 4.39 -4.54
CA VAL A 116 -3.67 3.50 -5.49
C VAL A 116 -5.15 3.45 -5.14
N SER A 117 -6.00 3.84 -6.09
CA SER A 117 -7.44 3.67 -5.94
C SER A 117 -7.82 2.26 -6.40
N PHE A 118 -8.74 1.62 -5.70
CA PHE A 118 -9.19 0.29 -6.05
C PHE A 118 -10.67 0.06 -5.77
N VAL A 119 -11.25 -0.91 -6.48
CA VAL A 119 -12.62 -1.39 -6.27
C VAL A 119 -12.64 -2.91 -6.49
N MET A 120 -13.41 -3.62 -5.66
CA MET A 120 -13.72 -5.04 -5.87
C MET A 120 -15.06 -5.15 -6.58
N ARG A 121 -15.12 -5.90 -7.68
CA ARG A 121 -16.34 -6.17 -8.45
C ARG A 121 -16.73 -7.65 -8.30
N PRO A 122 -18.03 -7.98 -8.31
CA PRO A 122 -18.48 -9.37 -8.26
C PRO A 122 -17.98 -10.21 -9.43
#